data_AF-A0A514WSY6-F1
#
_entry.id   AF-A0A514WSY6-F1
#
_cell.length_a   1.000
_cell.length_b   1.000
_cell.length_c   1.000
_cell.angle_alpha   90.00
_cell.angle_beta   90.00
_cell.angle_gamma   90.00
#
_symmetry.space_group_name_H-M   'P 1'
#
loop_
_entity.id
_entity.type
_entity.pdbx_description
1 polymer ?
#
loop_
_entity_poly.entity_id
_entity_poly.type
_entity_poly.pdbx_seq_one_letter_code
_entity_poly.pdbx_strand_id
1 'polypeptide(L)'
;MFTSFFESVKYVGHLLPISFLRIFLGYYYLEQALIKFRGDFLTRPRIADQIAEWLPASHAPNWFKIFASSTMIPNWQTVAFILLGLEFALAISYIIGYVVRPMALIGILLCVVSLFISGPGHEDLYKTFFAIHLILAWVGAGRCLGLDYYFFKRRRGIWW
;
A
#
# COMPACT_ATOMS: atom_id res chain seq x y z
N MET A 1 -23.82 4.22 14.82
CA MET A 1 -22.82 3.96 13.76
C MET A 1 -23.22 4.68 12.46
N PHE A 2 -24.42 4.47 11.94
CA PHE A 2 -24.91 5.21 10.75
C PHE A 2 -25.07 6.72 10.98
N THR A 3 -25.60 7.15 12.14
CA THR A 3 -25.73 8.58 12.48
C THR A 3 -24.39 9.32 12.48
N SER A 4 -23.37 8.75 13.12
CA SER A 4 -22.00 9.27 13.10
C SER A 4 -21.35 9.27 11.71
N PHE A 5 -21.71 8.31 10.85
CA PHE A 5 -21.22 8.26 9.47
C PHE A 5 -21.78 9.42 8.64
N PHE A 6 -23.09 9.67 8.72
CA PHE A 6 -23.73 10.81 8.04
C PHE A 6 -23.30 12.16 8.63
N GLU A 7 -23.02 12.24 9.94
CA GLU A 7 -22.40 13.45 10.54
C GLU A 7 -21.03 13.77 9.93
N SER A 8 -20.20 12.74 9.64
CA SER A 8 -18.89 12.97 9.03
C SER A 8 -19.01 13.63 7.64
N VAL A 9 -20.05 13.31 6.87
CA VAL A 9 -20.33 13.96 5.57
C VAL A 9 -20.53 15.47 5.73
N LYS A 10 -21.21 15.90 6.80
CA LYS A 10 -21.52 17.32 7.05
C LYS A 10 -20.28 18.16 7.37
N TYR A 11 -19.32 17.60 8.11
CA TYR A 11 -18.11 18.32 8.52
C TYR A 11 -16.91 18.12 7.59
N VAL A 12 -16.90 17.02 6.85
CA VAL A 12 -15.75 16.55 6.06
C VAL A 12 -16.10 16.44 4.57
N GLY A 13 -17.22 17.04 4.13
CA GLY A 13 -17.71 16.96 2.75
C GLY A 13 -16.70 17.42 1.68
N HIS A 14 -15.76 18.29 2.03
CA HIS A 14 -14.66 18.71 1.14
C HIS A 14 -13.55 17.65 0.98
N LEU A 15 -13.42 16.70 1.90
CA LEU A 15 -12.48 15.56 1.81
C LEU A 15 -13.13 14.30 1.25
N LEU A 16 -14.40 14.37 0.83
CA LEU A 16 -15.13 13.27 0.22
C LEU A 16 -14.44 12.70 -1.04
N PRO A 17 -13.81 13.50 -1.91
CA PRO A 17 -13.00 12.96 -3.02
C PRO A 17 -11.84 12.07 -2.56
N ILE A 18 -11.24 12.36 -1.39
CA ILE A 18 -10.15 11.57 -0.82
C ILE A 18 -10.65 10.20 -0.37
N SER A 19 -11.88 10.12 0.16
CA SER A 19 -12.51 8.84 0.51
C SER A 19 -12.75 7.98 -0.73
N PHE A 20 -13.16 8.57 -1.86
CA PHE A 20 -13.27 7.83 -3.12
C PHE A 20 -11.92 7.36 -3.65
N LEU A 21 -10.90 8.23 -3.62
CA LEU A 21 -9.54 7.86 -4.01
C LEU A 21 -9.01 6.70 -3.16
N ARG A 22 -9.25 6.72 -1.85
CA ARG A 22 -8.91 5.65 -0.93
C ARG A 22 -9.57 4.32 -1.34
N ILE A 23 -10.89 4.33 -1.54
CA ILE A 23 -11.64 3.11 -1.90
C ILE A 23 -11.20 2.59 -3.28
N PHE A 24 -11.02 3.48 -4.26
CA PHE A 24 -10.51 3.13 -5.58
C PHE A 24 -9.13 2.46 -5.50
N LEU A 25 -8.20 3.07 -4.76
CA LEU A 25 -6.86 2.50 -4.57
C LEU A 25 -6.92 1.16 -3.83
N GLY A 26 -7.80 1.04 -2.83
CA GLY A 26 -8.04 -0.22 -2.13
C GLY A 26 -8.55 -1.33 -3.05
N TYR A 27 -9.49 -1.02 -3.95
CA TYR A 27 -9.98 -1.94 -4.97
C TYR A 27 -8.88 -2.35 -5.95
N TYR A 28 -8.06 -1.38 -6.40
CA TYR A 28 -6.92 -1.65 -7.28
C TYR A 28 -5.92 -2.63 -6.64
N TYR A 29 -5.55 -2.42 -5.37
CA TYR A 29 -4.68 -3.35 -4.65
C TYR A 29 -5.33 -4.73 -4.47
N LEU A 30 -6.64 -4.79 -4.24
CA LEU A 30 -7.36 -6.06 -4.12
C LEU A 30 -7.29 -6.85 -5.43
N GLU A 31 -7.52 -6.18 -6.56
CA GLU A 31 -7.43 -6.79 -7.88
C GLU A 31 -6.02 -7.32 -8.16
N GLN A 32 -4.99 -6.49 -7.93
CA GLN A 32 -3.59 -6.90 -8.08
C GLN A 32 -3.22 -8.09 -7.19
N ALA A 33 -3.64 -8.06 -5.93
CA ALA A 33 -3.42 -9.15 -4.98
C ALA A 33 -4.14 -10.44 -5.42
N LEU A 34 -5.38 -10.34 -5.91
CA LEU A 34 -6.11 -11.51 -6.43
C LEU A 34 -5.47 -12.09 -7.69
N ILE A 35 -4.99 -11.25 -8.60
CA ILE A 35 -4.25 -11.69 -9.80
C ILE A 35 -2.98 -12.45 -9.39
N LYS A 36 -2.22 -11.90 -8.43
CA LYS A 36 -0.99 -12.56 -7.93
C LYS A 36 -1.29 -13.84 -7.16
N PHE A 37 -2.34 -13.85 -6.34
CA PHE A 37 -2.74 -15.01 -5.55
C PHE A 37 -3.24 -16.18 -6.42
N ARG A 38 -4.00 -15.88 -7.47
CA ARG A 38 -4.50 -16.89 -8.42
C ARG A 38 -3.45 -17.30 -9.47
N GLY A 39 -2.45 -16.46 -9.68
CA GLY A 39 -1.36 -16.71 -10.63
C GLY A 39 -0.20 -17.49 -10.01
N ASP A 40 0.90 -17.58 -10.76
CA ASP A 40 2.11 -18.30 -10.37
C ASP A 40 3.05 -17.49 -9.46
N PHE A 41 2.60 -16.41 -8.85
CA PHE A 41 3.46 -15.46 -8.14
C PHE A 41 4.12 -16.08 -6.89
N LEU A 42 3.42 -17.02 -6.23
CA LEU A 42 3.92 -17.73 -5.05
C LEU A 42 4.68 -19.03 -5.39
N THR A 43 4.53 -19.54 -6.61
CA THR A 43 5.06 -20.84 -7.03
C THR A 43 6.31 -20.72 -7.90
N ARG A 44 6.50 -19.60 -8.60
CA ARG A 44 7.66 -19.34 -9.45
C ARG A 44 8.47 -18.14 -8.93
N PRO A 45 9.81 -18.15 -9.11
CA PRO A 45 10.70 -17.10 -8.61
C PRO A 45 10.64 -15.77 -9.39
N ARG A 46 9.45 -15.35 -9.84
CA ARG A 46 9.26 -14.14 -10.67
C ARG A 46 9.83 -12.88 -10.02
N ILE A 47 9.67 -12.75 -8.70
CA ILE A 47 10.24 -11.61 -7.95
C ILE A 47 11.76 -11.69 -7.92
N ALA A 48 12.32 -12.89 -7.78
CA ALA A 48 13.77 -13.07 -7.76
C ALA A 48 14.36 -12.68 -9.12
N ASP A 49 13.73 -13.12 -10.21
CA ASP A 49 14.10 -12.78 -11.58
C ASP A 49 14.00 -11.26 -11.81
N GLN A 50 12.88 -10.65 -11.39
CA GLN A 50 12.66 -9.22 -11.52
C GLN A 50 13.70 -8.41 -10.73
N ILE A 51 14.02 -8.81 -9.50
CA ILE A 51 15.07 -8.17 -8.71
C ILE A 51 16.43 -8.34 -9.41
N ALA A 52 16.77 -9.56 -9.85
CA ALA A 52 18.06 -9.83 -10.48
C ALA A 52 18.27 -9.01 -11.78
N GLU A 53 17.20 -8.83 -12.55
CA GLU A 53 17.20 -8.05 -13.79
C GLU A 53 17.35 -6.55 -13.52
N TRP A 54 16.57 -5.97 -12.60
CA TRP A 54 16.45 -4.51 -12.47
C TRP A 54 17.34 -3.89 -11.39
N LEU A 55 17.74 -4.65 -10.38
CA LEU A 55 18.57 -4.13 -9.28
C LEU A 55 19.95 -3.58 -9.73
N PRO A 56 20.65 -4.16 -10.74
CA PRO A 56 21.89 -3.57 -11.23
C PRO A 56 21.68 -2.18 -11.85
N ALA A 57 20.62 -2.04 -12.66
CA ALA A 57 20.27 -0.82 -13.38
C ALA A 57 19.58 0.23 -12.50
N SER A 58 19.05 -0.14 -11.34
CA SER A 58 18.34 0.79 -10.47
C SER A 58 19.28 1.76 -9.76
N HIS A 59 18.76 2.96 -9.47
CA HIS A 59 19.42 3.97 -8.63
C HIS A 59 19.34 3.64 -7.12
N ALA A 60 19.11 2.38 -6.77
CA ALA A 60 19.01 1.95 -5.38
C ALA A 60 20.35 2.15 -4.64
N PRO A 61 20.32 2.52 -3.34
CA PRO A 61 21.53 2.59 -2.53
C PRO A 61 22.27 1.25 -2.46
N ASN A 62 23.61 1.28 -2.36
CA ASN A 62 24.42 0.06 -2.32
C ASN A 62 24.04 -0.91 -1.19
N TRP A 63 23.66 -0.39 -0.02
CA TRP A 63 23.20 -1.22 1.09
C TRP A 63 21.94 -2.01 0.73
N PHE A 64 21.02 -1.41 -0.04
CA PHE A 64 19.79 -2.07 -0.49
C PHE A 64 20.11 -3.12 -1.55
N LYS A 65 21.04 -2.83 -2.47
CA LYS A 65 21.50 -3.81 -3.46
C LYS A 65 22.09 -5.05 -2.80
N ILE A 66 22.97 -4.89 -1.81
CA ILE A 66 23.55 -6.00 -1.05
C ILE A 66 22.48 -6.79 -0.30
N PHE A 67 21.53 -6.10 0.34
CA PHE A 67 20.42 -6.75 1.06
C PHE A 67 19.52 -7.54 0.11
N ALA A 68 19.14 -6.94 -1.03
CA ALA A 68 18.27 -7.59 -2.01
C ALA A 68 18.95 -8.83 -2.61
N SER A 69 20.23 -8.74 -2.99
CA SER A 69 20.96 -9.87 -3.55
C SER A 69 21.26 -10.98 -2.54
N SER A 70 21.59 -10.64 -1.29
CA SER A 70 21.96 -11.64 -0.27
C SER A 70 20.76 -12.27 0.46
N THR A 71 19.66 -11.52 0.59
CA THR A 71 18.53 -11.92 1.44
C THR A 71 17.23 -12.07 0.65
N MET A 72 16.87 -11.11 -0.22
CA MET A 72 15.57 -11.15 -0.92
C MET A 72 15.55 -12.18 -2.07
N ILE A 73 16.61 -12.28 -2.87
CA ILE A 73 16.68 -13.24 -3.98
C ILE A 73 16.68 -14.69 -3.46
N PRO A 74 17.51 -15.09 -2.47
CA PRO A 74 17.50 -16.47 -1.98
C PRO A 74 16.20 -16.86 -1.27
N ASN A 75 15.55 -15.91 -0.58
CA ASN A 75 14.30 -16.12 0.15
C ASN A 75 13.07 -15.58 -0.62
N TRP A 76 13.09 -15.65 -1.95
CA TRP A 76 12.08 -15.02 -2.82
C TRP A 76 10.64 -15.43 -2.48
N GLN A 77 10.42 -16.68 -2.07
CA GLN A 77 9.09 -17.20 -1.76
C GLN A 77 8.50 -16.52 -0.52
N THR A 78 9.33 -16.33 0.52
CA THR A 78 8.93 -15.59 1.73
C THR A 78 8.66 -14.13 1.40
N VAL A 79 9.50 -13.51 0.58
CA VAL A 79 9.30 -12.12 0.12
C VAL A 79 8.00 -11.99 -0.67
N ALA A 80 7.72 -12.93 -1.58
CA ALA A 80 6.48 -12.97 -2.35
C ALA A 80 5.24 -13.08 -1.45
N PHE A 81 5.30 -13.96 -0.45
CA PHE A 81 4.23 -14.12 0.52
C PHE A 81 3.99 -12.85 1.35
N ILE A 82 5.06 -12.21 1.83
CA ILE A 82 4.98 -10.95 2.58
C ILE A 82 4.38 -9.84 1.70
N LEU A 83 4.89 -9.64 0.48
CA LEU A 83 4.40 -8.61 -0.44
C LEU A 83 2.92 -8.81 -0.74
N LEU A 84 2.50 -10.03 -1.03
CA LEU A 84 1.10 -10.35 -1.28
C LEU A 84 0.22 -10.10 -0.04
N GLY A 85 0.67 -10.52 1.14
CA GLY A 85 -0.04 -10.28 2.40
C GLY A 85 -0.20 -8.79 2.71
N LEU A 86 0.84 -7.98 2.45
CA LEU A 86 0.78 -6.53 2.60
C LEU A 86 -0.19 -5.88 1.61
N GLU A 87 -0.22 -6.34 0.35
CA GLU A 87 -1.18 -5.84 -0.66
C GLU A 87 -2.63 -6.13 -0.25
N PHE A 88 -2.92 -7.32 0.27
CA PHE A 88 -4.24 -7.64 0.83
C PHE A 88 -4.57 -6.77 2.05
N ALA A 89 -3.62 -6.57 2.96
CA ALA A 89 -3.82 -5.75 4.14
C ALA A 89 -4.13 -4.28 3.77
N LEU A 90 -3.40 -3.72 2.81
CA LEU A 90 -3.64 -2.38 2.24
C LEU A 90 -5.03 -2.29 1.62
N ALA A 91 -5.39 -3.25 0.77
CA ALA A 91 -6.67 -3.30 0.08
C ALA A 91 -7.85 -3.28 1.06
N ILE A 92 -7.82 -4.20 2.03
CA ILE A 92 -8.87 -4.34 3.05
C ILE A 92 -8.95 -3.07 3.91
N SER A 93 -7.80 -2.56 4.36
CA SER A 93 -7.72 -1.34 5.16
C SER A 93 -8.34 -0.14 4.45
N TYR A 94 -8.07 0.02 3.15
CA TYR A 94 -8.52 1.17 2.38
C TYR A 94 -10.00 1.09 1.99
N ILE A 95 -10.51 -0.10 1.67
CA ILE A 95 -11.93 -0.30 1.38
C ILE A 95 -12.76 -0.03 2.65
N ILE A 96 -12.37 -0.64 3.77
CA ILE A 96 -13.09 -0.53 5.04
C ILE A 96 -12.87 0.85 5.68
N GLY A 97 -11.73 1.48 5.42
CA GLY A 97 -11.30 2.70 6.10
C GLY A 97 -10.91 2.45 7.56
N TYR A 98 -10.26 1.32 7.84
CA TYR A 98 -9.74 0.95 9.16
C TYR A 98 -8.21 0.87 9.15
N VAL A 99 -7.55 1.54 10.10
CA VAL A 99 -6.08 1.54 10.27
C VAL A 99 -5.39 2.13 9.03
N VAL A 100 -6.02 3.12 8.39
CA VAL A 100 -5.60 3.67 7.09
C VAL A 100 -4.25 4.37 7.18
N ARG A 101 -3.96 5.06 8.29
CA ARG A 101 -2.70 5.80 8.48
C ARG A 101 -1.47 4.90 8.51
N PRO A 102 -1.35 3.93 9.44
CA PRO A 102 -0.18 3.05 9.46
C PRO A 102 -0.13 2.16 8.21
N MET A 103 -1.27 1.78 7.64
CA MET A 103 -1.28 1.06 6.36
C MET A 103 -0.75 1.94 5.21
N ALA A 104 -1.10 3.22 5.18
CA ALA A 104 -0.52 4.14 4.19
C ALA A 104 1.00 4.28 4.32
N LEU A 105 1.56 4.28 5.53
CA LEU A 105 3.02 4.26 5.73
C LEU A 105 3.66 2.97 5.20
N ILE A 106 3.01 1.81 5.41
CA ILE A 106 3.44 0.54 4.83
C ILE A 106 3.37 0.60 3.30
N GLY A 107 2.31 1.18 2.73
CA GLY A 107 2.18 1.36 1.29
C GLY A 107 3.24 2.28 0.69
N ILE A 108 3.65 3.34 1.41
CA ILE A 108 4.81 4.16 1.03
C ILE A 108 6.07 3.30 0.96
N LEU A 109 6.35 2.49 1.99
CA LEU A 109 7.51 1.61 2.01
C LEU A 109 7.47 0.60 0.85
N LEU A 110 6.29 0.03 0.58
CA LEU A 110 6.08 -0.91 -0.52
C LEU A 110 6.33 -0.24 -1.88
N CYS A 111 5.90 1.02 -2.07
CA CYS A 111 6.18 1.78 -3.29
C CYS A 111 7.68 2.06 -3.45
N VAL A 112 8.39 2.42 -2.37
CA VAL A 112 9.85 2.66 -2.41
C VAL A 112 10.60 1.38 -2.77
N VAL A 113 10.27 0.25 -2.14
CA VAL A 113 10.87 -1.04 -2.49
C VAL A 113 10.55 -1.39 -3.95
N SER A 114 9.30 -1.21 -4.37
CA SER A 114 8.84 -1.50 -5.74
C SER A 114 9.56 -0.64 -6.78
N LEU A 115 9.85 0.64 -6.50
CA LEU A 115 10.64 1.52 -7.37
C LEU A 115 12.05 1.01 -7.62
N PHE A 116 12.67 0.33 -6.66
CA PHE A 116 14.04 -0.17 -6.79
C PHE A 116 14.13 -1.53 -7.48
N ILE A 117 13.07 -2.35 -7.34
CA ILE A 117 13.03 -3.71 -7.89
C ILE A 117 12.27 -3.81 -9.20
N SER A 118 11.50 -2.80 -9.59
CA SER A 118 10.70 -2.82 -10.81
C SER A 118 11.36 -2.04 -11.93
N GLY A 119 11.19 -2.53 -13.16
CA GLY A 119 11.70 -1.85 -14.34
C GLY A 119 11.02 -0.51 -14.62
N PRO A 120 11.59 0.29 -15.55
CA PRO A 120 11.19 1.67 -15.83
C PRO A 120 9.73 1.80 -16.28
N GLY A 121 9.15 0.75 -16.87
CA GLY A 121 7.74 0.75 -17.31
C GLY A 121 6.72 0.95 -16.19
N HIS A 122 7.10 0.79 -14.92
CA HIS A 122 6.20 0.96 -13.77
C HIS A 122 6.63 2.10 -12.85
N GLU A 123 7.69 2.84 -13.18
CA GLU A 123 8.27 3.85 -12.30
C GLU A 123 7.29 4.99 -12.00
N ASP A 124 6.63 5.52 -13.04
CA ASP A 124 5.66 6.61 -12.90
C ASP A 124 4.43 6.18 -12.11
N LEU A 125 4.02 4.92 -12.24
CA LEU A 125 2.92 4.34 -11.45
C LEU A 125 3.28 4.32 -9.96
N TYR A 126 4.46 3.81 -9.61
CA TYR A 126 4.88 3.74 -8.21
C TYR A 126 5.17 5.12 -7.60
N LYS A 127 5.67 6.09 -8.38
CA LYS A 127 5.78 7.50 -7.95
C LYS A 127 4.41 8.10 -7.65
N THR A 128 3.43 7.83 -8.52
CA THR A 128 2.05 8.30 -8.33
C THR A 128 1.43 7.67 -7.08
N PHE A 129 1.58 6.36 -6.91
CA PHE A 129 1.11 5.67 -5.71
C PHE A 129 1.80 6.17 -4.46
N PHE A 130 3.11 6.38 -4.49
CA PHE A 130 3.85 6.98 -3.37
C PHE A 130 3.23 8.30 -2.93
N ALA A 131 2.95 9.21 -3.87
CA ALA A 131 2.32 10.50 -3.58
C ALA A 131 0.91 10.33 -2.98
N ILE A 132 0.11 9.41 -3.53
CA ILE A 132 -1.24 9.14 -3.02
C ILE A 132 -1.17 8.60 -1.58
N HIS A 133 -0.32 7.62 -1.29
CA HIS A 133 -0.17 7.06 0.06
C HIS A 133 0.31 8.12 1.06
N LEU A 134 1.22 9.01 0.64
CA LEU A 134 1.67 10.13 1.46
C LEU A 134 0.52 11.06 1.82
N ILE A 135 -0.34 11.41 0.85
CA ILE A 135 -1.53 12.24 1.09
C ILE A 135 -2.52 11.51 2.03
N LEU A 136 -2.78 10.22 1.79
CA LEU A 136 -3.70 9.42 2.62
C LEU A 136 -3.21 9.32 4.07
N ALA A 137 -1.90 9.14 4.27
CA ALA A 137 -1.26 9.13 5.58
C ALA A 137 -1.38 10.49 6.28
N TRP A 138 -1.05 11.57 5.56
CA TRP A 138 -1.04 12.94 6.09
C TRP A 138 -2.43 13.40 6.52
N VAL A 139 -3.40 13.32 5.60
CA VAL A 139 -4.78 13.76 5.84
C VAL A 139 -5.48 12.86 6.86
N GLY A 140 -5.07 11.60 7.00
CA GLY A 140 -5.78 10.62 7.80
C GLY A 140 -7.11 10.26 7.14
N ALA A 141 -7.05 9.80 5.89
CA ALA A 141 -8.21 9.52 5.07
C ALA A 141 -9.18 8.48 5.66
N GLY A 142 -8.76 7.69 6.65
CA GLY A 142 -9.66 6.81 7.41
C GLY A 142 -10.72 7.56 8.21
N ARG A 143 -10.45 8.79 8.65
CA ARG A 143 -11.41 9.64 9.37
C ARG A 143 -12.52 10.17 8.49
N CYS A 144 -12.32 10.14 7.17
CA CYS A 144 -13.28 10.58 6.17
C CYS A 144 -14.06 9.35 5.68
N LEU A 145 -15.29 9.14 6.16
CA LEU A 145 -16.15 8.03 5.74
C LEU A 145 -15.49 6.65 5.89
N GLY A 146 -14.69 6.45 6.93
CA GLY A 146 -14.08 5.16 7.29
C GLY A 146 -14.37 4.79 8.74
N LEU A 147 -14.10 3.54 9.09
CA LEU A 147 -14.24 3.05 10.47
C LEU A 147 -13.30 3.76 11.45
N ASP A 148 -12.18 4.31 10.99
CA ASP A 148 -11.25 5.09 11.83
C ASP A 148 -11.94 6.31 12.47
N TYR A 149 -12.97 6.89 11.83
CA TYR A 149 -13.75 7.98 12.43
C TYR A 149 -14.42 7.56 13.76
N TYR A 150 -14.89 6.32 13.85
CA TYR A 150 -15.53 5.80 15.07
C TYR A 150 -14.53 5.63 16.21
N PHE A 151 -13.35 5.09 15.91
CA PHE A 151 -12.29 4.90 16.90
C PHE A 151 -11.62 6.22 17.30
N PHE A 152 -11.42 7.15 16.37
CA PHE A 152 -10.90 8.48 16.63
C PHE A 152 -11.78 9.26 17.63
N LYS A 153 -13.11 9.15 17.52
CA LYS A 153 -14.05 9.80 18.46
C LYS A 153 -13.97 9.20 19.87
N ARG A 154 -13.56 7.93 20.01
CA ARG A 154 -13.50 7.21 21.29
C ARG A 154 -12.10 7.17 21.93
N ARG A 155 -11.03 7.21 21.12
CA ARG A 155 -9.62 7.30 21.55
C ARG A 155 -8.86 8.20 20.55
N ARG A 156 -8.48 9.40 20.99
CA ARG A 156 -7.71 10.38 20.20
C ARG A 156 -6.22 10.02 20.10
N GLY A 157 -5.92 8.82 19.59
CA GLY A 157 -4.54 8.40 19.32
C GLY A 157 -4.03 8.94 17.98
N ILE A 158 -2.71 9.06 17.85
CA ILE A 158 -2.02 9.55 16.64
C ILE A 158 -2.30 8.65 15.42
N TRP A 159 -2.60 7.37 15.68
CA TRP A 159 -2.78 6.30 14.70
C TRP A 159 -4.17 6.22 14.05
N TRP A 160 -5.16 6.93 14.60
CA TRP A 160 -6.56 6.92 14.14
C TRP A 160 -6.93 8.28 13.54
#